data_AF-A0A7K8TV18-F1
#
_entry.id   AF-A0A7K8TV18-F1
#
_cell.length_a   1.000
_cell.length_b   1.000
_cell.length_c   1.000
_cell.angle_alpha   90.00
_cell.angle_beta   90.00
_cell.angle_gamma   90.00
#
_symmetry.space_group_name_H-M   'P 1'
#
loop_
_entity.id
_entity.type
_entity.pdbx_description
1 polymer ?
#
loop_
_entity_poly.entity_id
_entity_poly.type
_entity_poly.pdbx_seq_one_letter_code
_entity_poly.pdbx_strand_id
1 'polypeptide(L)'
;VEEQRARWERKCSRTAKELLETEHKYLEQLDLVVTFFVTILKAKGTLKPAVLETIFGPLESIYSASHVLSLHLERGNLGPGLENFCQNLELYGHYAENLEQANKTLKEQLRKNKSFRRFKKLQETRLQFQGRKLEDLLPLPLQRLHQYKHFLRDLLENTSPDSAEYQKLAKAVKSVSEVSRWVQGITHKRENSLQLLRVQKLLKGHKTQVLSPGRWYIREGWLLVVPSKGEELKRRMFFLFSDIFIATKPCHPLHLLSSNKLACQAVYPLHQCIVDKVFGHTQSQGGLLSLSFPHKTLLLMSSDQQDINDWYRSLTAAVR
;
A
#
# COMPACT_ATOMS: atom_id res chain seq x y z
N VAL A 1 19.93 10.65 37.69
CA VAL A 1 19.23 11.57 36.75
C VAL A 1 20.19 12.11 35.70
N GLU A 2 21.36 12.65 36.08
CA GLU A 2 22.35 13.19 35.13
C GLU A 2 22.92 12.14 34.17
N GLU A 3 23.27 10.95 34.66
CA GLU A 3 23.74 9.86 33.80
C GLU A 3 22.69 9.40 32.77
N GLN A 4 21.41 9.44 33.14
CA GLN A 4 20.31 9.11 32.23
C GLN A 4 20.12 10.19 31.16
N ARG A 5 20.22 11.48 31.52
CA ARG A 5 20.20 12.59 30.54
C ARG A 5 21.37 12.48 29.58
N ALA A 6 22.59 12.27 30.09
CA ALA A 6 23.78 12.09 29.26
C ALA A 6 23.68 10.87 28.32
N ARG A 7 22.95 9.82 28.71
CA ARG A 7 22.68 8.65 27.86
C ARG A 7 21.69 8.99 26.74
N TRP A 8 20.63 9.74 27.03
CA TRP A 8 19.65 10.18 26.04
C TRP A 8 20.27 11.14 25.02
N GLU A 9 21.04 12.12 25.47
CA GLU A 9 21.77 13.05 24.59
C GLU A 9 22.74 12.31 23.65
N ARG A 10 23.51 11.35 24.18
CA ARG A 10 24.37 10.48 23.36
C ARG A 10 23.59 9.64 22.35
N LYS A 11 22.35 9.25 22.65
CA LYS A 11 21.51 8.52 21.71
C LYS A 11 20.93 9.45 20.64
N CYS A 12 20.40 10.60 21.02
CA CYS A 12 19.97 11.66 20.09
C CYS A 12 21.08 12.07 19.11
N SER A 13 22.28 12.35 19.61
CA SER A 13 23.41 12.76 18.77
C SER A 13 23.80 11.68 17.76
N ARG A 14 23.81 10.41 18.16
CA ARG A 14 24.07 9.29 17.25
C ARG A 14 22.98 9.15 16.18
N THR A 15 21.71 9.21 16.57
CA THR A 15 20.59 9.12 15.63
C THR A 15 20.58 10.30 14.65
N ALA A 16 20.89 11.52 15.11
CA ALA A 16 20.99 12.69 14.24
C ALA A 16 22.16 12.58 13.24
N LYS A 17 23.30 12.05 13.68
CA LYS A 17 24.45 11.78 12.80
C LYS A 17 24.13 10.72 11.75
N GLU A 18 23.49 9.63 12.15
CA GLU A 18 23.06 8.57 11.24
C GLU A 18 22.01 9.08 10.24
N LEU A 19 21.07 9.91 10.68
CA LEU A 19 20.11 10.57 9.81
C LEU A 19 20.83 11.38 8.73
N LEU A 20 21.83 12.18 9.10
CA LEU A 20 22.62 12.98 8.16
C LEU A 20 23.43 12.11 7.19
N GLU A 21 24.18 11.12 7.69
CA GLU A 21 24.98 10.22 6.85
C GLU A 21 24.12 9.45 5.83
N THR A 22 22.92 9.02 6.24
CA THR A 22 21.97 8.36 5.33
C THR A 22 21.25 9.34 4.41
N GLU A 23 21.08 10.61 4.81
CA GLU A 23 20.53 11.68 3.97
C GLU A 23 21.48 12.00 2.81
N HIS A 24 22.79 12.10 3.07
CA HIS A 24 23.79 12.30 2.01
C HIS A 24 23.73 11.19 0.97
N LYS A 25 23.73 9.92 1.40
CA LYS A 25 23.63 8.76 0.48
C LYS A 25 22.33 8.78 -0.33
N TYR A 26 21.22 9.19 0.28
CA TYR A 26 19.94 9.34 -0.40
C TYR A 26 19.98 10.46 -1.45
N LEU A 27 20.54 11.62 -1.09
CA LEU A 27 20.71 12.76 -1.98
C LEU A 27 21.66 12.45 -3.15
N GLU A 28 22.76 11.74 -2.92
CA GLU A 28 23.63 11.24 -3.98
C GLU A 28 22.85 10.41 -5.00
N GLN A 29 22.01 9.49 -4.54
CA GLN A 29 21.20 8.64 -5.42
C GLN A 29 20.13 9.43 -6.18
N LEU A 30 19.50 10.41 -5.55
CA LEU A 30 18.54 11.29 -6.22
C LEU A 30 19.22 12.21 -7.24
N ASP A 31 20.39 12.73 -6.92
CA ASP A 31 21.18 13.56 -7.83
C ASP A 31 21.51 12.80 -9.11
N LEU A 32 21.80 11.49 -9.04
CA LEU A 32 21.98 10.68 -10.25
C LEU A 32 20.77 10.75 -11.19
N VAL A 33 19.56 10.71 -10.64
CA VAL A 33 18.33 10.78 -11.43
C VAL A 33 18.12 12.20 -11.95
N VAL A 34 18.23 13.21 -11.09
CA VAL A 34 18.04 14.62 -11.47
C VAL A 34 19.04 15.02 -12.55
N THR A 35 20.33 14.79 -12.31
CA THR A 35 21.41 15.22 -13.20
C THR A 35 21.47 14.40 -14.49
N PHE A 36 21.50 13.06 -14.43
CA PHE A 36 21.73 12.26 -15.64
C PHE A 36 20.47 11.90 -16.42
N PHE A 37 19.30 11.98 -15.80
CA PHE A 37 18.02 11.77 -16.49
C PHE A 37 17.27 13.08 -16.67
N VAL A 38 16.82 13.73 -15.60
CA VAL A 38 15.87 14.86 -15.71
C VAL A 38 16.49 16.02 -16.51
N THR A 39 17.64 16.53 -16.08
CA THR A 39 18.31 17.68 -16.71
C THR A 39 18.69 17.39 -18.16
N ILE A 40 19.32 16.23 -18.43
CA ILE A 40 19.77 15.89 -19.79
C ILE A 40 18.58 15.61 -20.72
N LEU A 41 17.51 14.96 -20.24
CA LEU A 41 16.33 14.69 -21.06
C LEU A 41 15.58 15.98 -21.40
N LYS A 42 15.48 16.92 -20.46
CA LYS A 42 14.94 18.27 -20.70
C LYS A 42 15.77 19.00 -21.76
N ALA A 43 17.10 19.01 -21.64
CA ALA A 43 17.99 19.67 -22.59
C ALA A 43 17.99 19.04 -23.99
N LYS A 44 17.97 17.70 -24.09
CA LYS A 44 17.99 16.98 -25.38
C LYS A 44 16.63 16.90 -26.06
N GLY A 45 15.52 17.10 -25.35
CA GLY A 45 14.17 16.93 -25.88
C GLY A 45 13.83 15.49 -26.31
N THR A 46 14.56 14.48 -25.81
CA THR A 46 14.36 13.05 -26.16
C THR A 46 12.94 12.56 -25.79
N LEU A 47 12.35 13.17 -24.77
CA LEU A 47 10.98 12.94 -24.32
C LEU A 47 10.23 14.27 -24.29
N LYS A 48 8.94 14.23 -24.59
CA LYS A 48 8.06 15.39 -24.44
C LYS A 48 7.99 15.82 -22.96
N PRO A 49 7.89 17.12 -22.66
CA PRO A 49 7.81 17.61 -21.28
C PRO A 49 6.73 16.91 -20.44
N ALA A 50 5.52 16.74 -20.96
CA ALA A 50 4.44 16.04 -20.25
C ALA A 50 4.79 14.59 -19.87
N VAL A 51 5.58 13.88 -20.70
CA VAL A 51 6.03 12.52 -20.42
C VAL A 51 7.10 12.52 -19.32
N LEU A 52 7.98 13.52 -19.32
CA LEU A 52 8.98 13.70 -18.27
C LEU A 52 8.31 13.98 -16.91
N GLU A 53 7.38 14.93 -16.87
CA GLU A 53 6.57 15.23 -15.68
C GLU A 53 5.82 13.99 -15.18
N THR A 54 5.31 13.15 -16.09
CA THR A 54 4.64 11.91 -15.69
C THR A 54 5.61 10.89 -15.09
N ILE A 55 6.82 10.74 -15.63
CA ILE A 55 7.80 9.74 -15.16
C ILE A 55 8.46 10.17 -13.84
N PHE A 56 8.84 11.45 -13.72
CA PHE A 56 9.63 11.93 -12.59
C PHE A 56 8.79 12.69 -11.55
N GLY A 57 7.64 13.25 -11.92
CA GLY A 57 6.78 14.00 -11.00
C GLY A 57 7.56 15.07 -10.20
N PRO A 58 7.26 15.25 -8.91
CA PRO A 58 7.92 16.26 -8.08
C PRO A 58 9.34 15.87 -7.59
N LEU A 59 10.06 14.97 -8.28
CA LEU A 59 11.35 14.46 -7.80
C LEU A 59 12.41 15.55 -7.57
N GLU A 60 12.47 16.55 -8.44
CA GLU A 60 13.39 17.70 -8.27
C GLU A 60 13.03 18.50 -7.01
N SER A 61 11.74 18.73 -6.75
CA SER A 61 11.28 19.43 -5.55
C SER A 61 11.57 18.63 -4.28
N ILE A 62 11.38 17.30 -4.32
CA ILE A 62 11.76 16.39 -3.23
C ILE A 62 13.26 16.48 -2.95
N TYR A 63 14.09 16.41 -4.00
CA TYR A 63 15.53 16.56 -3.89
C TYR A 63 15.91 17.89 -3.25
N SER A 64 15.34 19.01 -3.71
CA SER A 64 15.60 20.34 -3.13
C SER A 64 15.21 20.42 -1.65
N ALA A 65 14.05 19.89 -1.27
CA ALA A 65 13.60 19.89 0.12
C ALA A 65 14.52 19.05 1.03
N SER A 66 14.91 17.86 0.57
CA SER A 66 15.88 17.00 1.28
C SER A 66 17.26 17.63 1.37
N HIS A 67 17.71 18.34 0.33
CA HIS A 67 18.98 19.03 0.33
C HIS A 67 19.01 20.16 1.36
N VAL A 68 17.93 20.96 1.45
CA VAL A 68 17.79 22.00 2.49
C VAL A 68 17.80 21.37 3.89
N LEU A 69 17.11 20.26 4.10
CA LEU A 69 17.17 19.52 5.36
C LEU A 69 18.61 19.11 5.70
N SER A 70 19.35 18.54 4.74
CA SER A 70 20.76 18.16 4.92
C SER A 70 21.63 19.33 5.39
N LEU A 71 21.50 20.51 4.76
CA LEU A 71 22.25 21.71 5.15
C LEU A 71 21.93 22.17 6.58
N HIS A 72 20.68 22.01 7.02
CA HIS A 72 20.30 22.30 8.41
C HIS A 72 20.91 21.28 9.39
N LEU A 73 20.88 20.00 9.05
CA LEU A 73 21.45 18.92 9.86
C LEU A 73 22.98 19.07 10.02
N GLU A 74 23.70 19.45 8.97
CA GLU A 74 25.15 19.72 9.02
C GLU A 74 25.51 20.85 9.99
N ARG A 75 24.62 21.84 10.12
CA ARG A 75 24.78 22.98 11.03
C ARG A 75 24.29 22.68 12.45
N GLY A 76 23.79 21.47 12.72
CA GLY A 76 23.18 21.10 14.00
C GLY A 76 21.81 21.73 14.26
N ASN A 77 21.18 22.33 13.24
CA ASN A 77 19.90 23.03 13.34
C ASN A 77 18.72 22.11 13.02
N LEU A 78 18.53 21.06 13.82
CA LEU A 78 17.52 20.02 13.60
C LEU A 78 16.10 20.59 13.54
N GLY A 79 15.68 21.35 14.55
CA GLY A 79 14.32 21.89 14.65
C GLY A 79 13.89 22.74 13.45
N PRO A 80 14.60 23.83 13.10
CA PRO A 80 14.29 24.64 11.92
C PRO A 80 14.34 23.84 10.62
N GLY A 81 15.30 22.92 10.48
CA GLY A 81 15.41 22.05 9.32
C GLY A 81 14.17 21.16 9.14
N LEU A 82 13.69 20.56 10.23
CA LEU A 82 12.48 19.75 10.22
C LEU A 82 11.22 20.56 9.98
N GLU A 83 11.11 21.77 10.55
CA GLU A 83 9.97 22.65 10.30
C GLU A 83 9.84 23.02 8.82
N ASN A 84 10.96 23.36 8.17
CA ASN A 84 11.00 23.63 6.73
C ASN A 84 10.69 22.36 5.92
N PHE A 85 11.30 21.23 6.28
CA PHE A 85 11.08 19.96 5.60
C PHE A 85 9.62 19.49 5.67
N CYS A 86 8.95 19.68 6.81
CA CYS A 86 7.56 19.27 7.00
C CYS A 86 6.58 19.93 6.02
N GLN A 87 6.86 21.17 5.60
CA GLN A 87 6.05 21.89 4.61
C GLN A 87 6.10 21.23 3.21
N ASN A 88 7.11 20.41 2.97
CA ASN A 88 7.35 19.74 1.70
C ASN A 88 6.99 18.24 1.74
N LEU A 89 6.53 17.70 2.88
CA LEU A 89 6.24 16.27 3.02
C LEU A 89 5.11 15.79 2.11
N GLU A 90 4.15 16.65 1.77
CA GLU A 90 3.05 16.32 0.86
C GLU A 90 3.54 15.91 -0.54
N LEU A 91 4.72 16.38 -0.96
CA LEU A 91 5.35 15.99 -2.22
C LEU A 91 5.54 14.47 -2.30
N TYR A 92 5.86 13.80 -1.19
CA TYR A 92 6.03 12.34 -1.16
C TYR A 92 4.71 11.60 -1.37
N GLY A 93 3.59 12.15 -0.88
CA GLY A 93 2.28 11.57 -1.10
C GLY A 93 1.83 11.70 -2.55
N HIS A 94 1.97 12.88 -3.15
CA HIS A 94 1.73 13.08 -4.59
C HIS A 94 2.64 12.22 -5.46
N TYR A 95 3.91 12.08 -5.06
CA TYR A 95 4.83 11.17 -5.73
C TYR A 95 4.35 9.72 -5.67
N ALA A 96 3.82 9.26 -4.53
CA ALA A 96 3.23 7.92 -4.39
C ALA A 96 1.99 7.71 -5.27
N GLU A 97 1.11 8.72 -5.39
CA GLU A 97 -0.08 8.66 -6.24
C GLU A 97 0.29 8.48 -7.72
N ASN A 98 1.34 9.18 -8.16
CA ASN A 98 1.80 9.14 -9.56
C ASN A 98 2.69 7.92 -9.87
N LEU A 99 3.31 7.27 -8.88
CA LEU A 99 4.36 6.27 -9.12
C LEU A 99 3.90 5.08 -10.01
N GLU A 100 2.63 4.66 -9.91
CA GLU A 100 2.11 3.62 -10.81
C GLU A 100 2.07 4.09 -12.27
N GLN A 101 1.56 5.31 -12.49
CA GLN A 101 1.47 5.89 -13.81
C GLN A 101 2.86 6.16 -14.39
N ALA A 102 3.77 6.69 -13.58
CA ALA A 102 5.18 6.84 -13.92
C ALA A 102 5.79 5.53 -14.42
N ASN A 103 5.58 4.43 -13.70
CA ASN A 103 6.08 3.11 -14.09
C ASN A 103 5.46 2.58 -15.40
N LYS A 104 4.16 2.81 -15.63
CA LYS A 104 3.49 2.44 -16.89
C LYS A 104 4.06 3.24 -18.06
N THR A 105 4.13 4.56 -17.91
CA THR A 105 4.67 5.46 -18.93
C THR A 105 6.14 5.16 -19.21
N LEU A 106 6.95 4.90 -18.19
CA LEU A 106 8.35 4.48 -18.36
C LEU A 106 8.45 3.21 -19.21
N LYS A 107 7.69 2.16 -18.87
CA LYS A 107 7.66 0.90 -19.63
C LYS A 107 7.21 1.11 -21.09
N GLU A 108 6.22 1.96 -21.31
CA GLU A 108 5.73 2.30 -22.65
C GLU A 108 6.78 3.05 -23.47
N GLN A 109 7.44 4.05 -22.88
CA GLN A 109 8.51 4.80 -23.55
C GLN A 109 9.70 3.91 -23.87
N LEU A 110 10.07 3.00 -22.96
CA LEU A 110 11.12 2.03 -23.25
C LEU A 110 10.73 1.14 -24.42
N ARG A 111 9.47 0.69 -24.51
CA ARG A 111 8.97 -0.13 -25.63
C ARG A 111 8.97 0.64 -26.95
N LYS A 112 8.37 1.82 -26.99
CA LYS A 112 8.06 2.57 -28.23
C LYS A 112 9.21 3.47 -28.69
N ASN A 113 10.01 4.04 -27.78
CA ASN A 113 11.01 5.04 -28.11
C ASN A 113 12.43 4.45 -28.05
N LYS A 114 12.97 4.07 -29.22
CA LYS A 114 14.33 3.51 -29.37
C LYS A 114 15.42 4.48 -28.90
N SER A 115 15.25 5.78 -29.13
CA SER A 115 16.21 6.80 -28.72
C SER A 115 16.30 6.89 -27.19
N PHE A 116 15.15 6.93 -26.52
CA PHE A 116 15.08 6.93 -25.06
C PHE A 116 15.62 5.64 -24.45
N ARG A 117 15.33 4.48 -25.06
CA ARG A 117 15.89 3.20 -24.61
C ARG A 117 17.42 3.19 -24.67
N ARG A 118 18.00 3.66 -25.79
CA ARG A 118 19.46 3.78 -25.94
C ARG A 118 20.04 4.77 -24.94
N PHE A 119 19.37 5.91 -24.75
CA PHE A 119 19.73 6.92 -23.77
C PHE A 119 19.80 6.34 -22.35
N LYS A 120 18.72 5.69 -21.88
CA LYS A 120 18.66 5.07 -20.55
C LYS A 120 19.80 4.08 -20.36
N LYS A 121 19.99 3.16 -21.32
CA LYS A 121 21.07 2.16 -21.26
C LYS A 121 22.44 2.84 -21.14
N LEU A 122 22.68 3.93 -21.86
CA LEU A 122 23.94 4.68 -21.79
C LEU A 122 24.14 5.34 -20.42
N GLN A 123 23.11 5.96 -19.83
CA GLN A 123 23.23 6.56 -18.50
C GLN A 123 23.50 5.51 -17.43
N GLU A 124 22.80 4.37 -17.48
CA GLU A 124 22.95 3.27 -16.50
C GLU A 124 24.32 2.58 -16.56
N THR A 125 25.04 2.68 -17.67
CA THR A 125 26.41 2.13 -17.79
C THR A 125 27.48 3.00 -17.11
N ARG A 126 27.13 4.20 -16.64
CA ARG A 126 28.06 5.09 -15.95
C ARG A 126 28.48 4.51 -14.60
N LEU A 127 29.74 4.72 -14.22
CA LEU A 127 30.30 4.24 -12.95
C LEU A 127 29.52 4.76 -11.73
N GLN A 128 29.01 6.00 -11.80
CA GLN A 128 28.22 6.61 -10.73
C GLN A 128 26.94 5.82 -10.39
N PHE A 129 26.37 5.10 -11.35
CA PHE A 129 25.16 4.29 -11.13
C PHE A 129 25.45 2.98 -10.41
N GLN A 130 26.70 2.51 -10.39
CA GLN A 130 27.09 1.25 -9.73
C GLN A 130 26.19 0.06 -10.12
N GLY A 131 25.74 0.01 -11.39
CA GLY A 131 24.83 -1.03 -11.90
C GLY A 131 23.36 -0.89 -11.51
N ARG A 132 22.97 0.16 -10.77
CA ARG A 132 21.57 0.48 -10.46
C ARG A 132 20.83 0.93 -11.70
N LYS A 133 19.58 0.50 -11.84
CA LYS A 133 18.71 0.93 -12.93
C LYS A 133 17.80 2.06 -12.46
N LEU A 134 17.27 2.83 -13.40
CA LEU A 134 16.32 3.89 -13.10
C LEU A 134 15.12 3.37 -12.31
N GLU A 135 14.63 2.17 -12.66
CA GLU A 135 13.52 1.51 -11.98
C GLU A 135 13.80 1.22 -10.49
N ASP A 136 15.07 1.08 -10.10
CA ASP A 136 15.50 0.85 -8.72
C ASP A 136 15.59 2.17 -7.93
N LEU A 137 15.82 3.29 -8.63
CA LEU A 137 15.98 4.62 -8.03
C LEU A 137 14.64 5.34 -7.83
N LEU A 138 13.67 5.15 -8.74
CA LEU A 138 12.36 5.82 -8.66
C LEU A 138 11.58 5.52 -7.35
N PRO A 139 11.66 4.33 -6.72
CA PRO A 139 10.99 4.09 -5.44
C PRO A 139 11.68 4.69 -4.21
N LEU A 140 12.92 5.18 -4.33
CA LEU A 140 13.73 5.64 -3.19
C LEU A 140 13.06 6.72 -2.33
N PRO A 141 12.36 7.74 -2.88
CA PRO A 141 11.66 8.70 -2.03
C PRO A 141 10.65 8.08 -1.07
N LEU A 142 9.90 7.07 -1.53
CA LEU A 142 8.94 6.39 -0.66
C LEU A 142 9.65 5.53 0.39
N GLN A 143 10.77 4.89 0.03
CA GLN A 143 11.59 4.17 1.02
C GLN A 143 12.17 5.12 2.07
N ARG A 144 12.65 6.30 1.66
CA ARG A 144 13.17 7.33 2.56
C ARG A 144 12.09 7.87 3.50
N LEU A 145 10.86 8.05 3.02
CA LEU A 145 9.73 8.45 3.86
C LEU A 145 9.52 7.49 5.05
N HIS A 146 9.63 6.17 4.82
CA HIS A 146 9.54 5.17 5.89
C HIS A 146 10.69 5.35 6.91
N GLN A 147 11.91 5.61 6.44
CA GLN A 147 13.07 5.84 7.29
C GLN A 147 12.93 7.11 8.14
N TYR A 148 12.44 8.22 7.57
CA TYR A 148 12.18 9.45 8.33
C TYR A 148 11.26 9.19 9.52
N LYS A 149 10.20 8.39 9.35
CA LYS A 149 9.29 8.05 10.44
C LYS A 149 10.03 7.39 11.60
N HIS A 150 10.97 6.49 11.30
CA HIS A 150 11.78 5.81 12.31
C HIS A 150 12.78 6.76 12.98
N PHE A 151 13.58 7.49 12.21
CA PHE A 151 14.54 8.45 12.75
C PHE A 151 13.89 9.50 13.63
N LEU A 152 12.78 10.11 13.19
CA LEU A 152 12.12 11.18 13.94
C LEU A 152 11.47 10.67 15.23
N ARG A 153 10.88 9.47 15.21
CA ARG A 153 10.36 8.85 16.43
C ARG A 153 11.48 8.57 17.41
N ASP A 154 12.58 7.99 16.94
CA ASP A 154 13.71 7.65 17.79
C ASP A 154 14.38 8.93 18.35
N LEU A 155 14.45 10.03 17.58
CA LEU A 155 14.88 11.34 18.08
C LEU A 155 13.93 11.89 19.15
N LEU A 156 12.61 11.83 18.92
CA LEU A 156 11.60 12.29 19.87
C LEU A 156 11.67 11.53 21.20
N GLU A 157 11.78 10.20 21.15
CA GLU A 157 11.84 9.32 22.34
C GLU A 157 13.06 9.59 23.23
N ASN A 158 14.13 10.17 22.68
CA ASN A 158 15.35 10.49 23.42
C ASN A 158 15.51 12.00 23.69
N THR A 159 14.52 12.82 23.32
CA THR A 159 14.53 14.26 23.58
C THR A 159 13.67 14.59 24.81
N SER A 160 14.17 15.47 25.69
CA SER A 160 13.42 15.87 26.89
C SER A 160 12.11 16.57 26.53
N PRO A 161 10.94 16.17 27.10
CA PRO A 161 9.65 16.83 26.88
C PRO A 161 9.63 18.34 27.16
N ASP A 162 10.47 18.80 28.09
CA ASP A 162 10.56 20.20 28.50
C ASP A 162 11.38 21.08 27.53
N SER A 163 12.00 20.47 26.51
CA SER A 163 12.82 21.21 25.54
C SER A 163 11.97 21.79 24.40
N ALA A 164 12.34 22.97 23.90
CA ALA A 164 11.72 23.55 22.70
C ALA A 164 11.83 22.63 21.47
N GLU A 165 12.88 21.81 21.42
CA GLU A 165 13.14 20.88 20.32
C GLU A 165 12.14 19.71 20.29
N TYR A 166 11.64 19.30 21.45
CA TYR A 166 10.63 18.24 21.56
C TYR A 166 9.35 18.58 20.80
N GLN A 167 8.86 19.82 20.93
CA GLN A 167 7.63 20.25 20.25
C GLN A 167 7.79 20.22 18.72
N LYS A 168 8.97 20.64 18.22
CA LYS A 168 9.29 20.61 16.79
C LYS A 168 9.38 19.18 16.26
N LEU A 169 10.05 18.29 17.02
CA LEU A 169 10.13 16.87 16.69
C LEU A 169 8.76 16.19 16.73
N ALA A 170 7.93 16.49 17.72
CA ALA A 170 6.59 15.92 17.83
C ALA A 170 5.71 16.31 16.63
N LYS A 171 5.79 17.57 16.21
CA LYS A 171 5.13 18.06 14.98
C LYS A 171 5.65 17.36 13.73
N ALA A 172 6.96 17.14 13.63
CA ALA A 172 7.57 16.44 12.51
C ALA A 172 7.15 14.97 12.44
N VAL A 173 7.17 14.25 13.58
CA VAL A 173 6.68 12.86 13.68
C VAL A 173 5.23 12.75 13.27
N LYS A 174 4.37 13.69 13.71
CA LYS A 174 2.97 13.74 13.32
C LYS A 174 2.82 13.90 11.81
N SER A 175 3.50 14.89 11.23
CA SER A 175 3.43 15.21 9.79
C SER A 175 3.90 14.03 8.92
N VAL A 176 5.05 13.43 9.23
CA VAL A 176 5.55 12.24 8.52
C VAL A 176 4.62 11.04 8.67
N SER A 177 4.00 10.87 9.84
CA SER A 177 3.05 9.78 10.08
C SER A 177 1.75 9.94 9.30
N GLU A 178 1.27 11.17 9.13
CA GLU A 178 0.09 11.49 8.31
C GLU A 178 0.35 11.17 6.84
N VAL A 179 1.46 11.64 6.28
CA VAL A 179 1.84 11.34 4.89
C VAL A 179 2.11 9.84 4.71
N SER A 180 2.79 9.18 5.66
CA SER A 180 2.98 7.72 5.62
C SER A 180 1.66 6.97 5.58
N ARG A 181 0.65 7.40 6.34
CA ARG A 181 -0.69 6.80 6.33
C ARG A 181 -1.41 7.03 5.01
N TRP A 182 -1.27 8.22 4.41
CA TRP A 182 -1.79 8.50 3.07
C TRP A 182 -1.15 7.58 2.02
N VAL A 183 0.18 7.45 2.01
CA VAL A 183 0.93 6.54 1.12
C VAL A 183 0.51 5.08 1.29
N GLN A 184 0.36 4.63 2.53
CA GLN A 184 -0.20 3.30 2.83
C GLN A 184 -1.62 3.15 2.28
N GLY A 185 -2.48 4.16 2.46
CA GLY A 185 -3.84 4.18 1.92
C GLY A 185 -3.89 4.04 0.41
N ILE A 186 -2.98 4.69 -0.34
CA ILE A 186 -2.85 4.53 -1.80
C ILE A 186 -2.55 3.08 -2.16
N THR A 187 -1.58 2.47 -1.47
CA THR A 187 -1.18 1.09 -1.71
C THR A 187 -2.32 0.11 -1.42
N HIS A 188 -3.03 0.29 -0.31
CA HIS A 188 -4.19 -0.52 0.06
C HIS A 188 -5.34 -0.38 -0.94
N LYS A 189 -5.66 0.86 -1.37
CA LYS A 189 -6.69 1.11 -2.39
C LYS A 189 -6.36 0.40 -3.71
N ARG A 190 -5.08 0.41 -4.10
CA ARG A 190 -4.58 -0.26 -5.30
C ARG A 190 -4.72 -1.77 -5.20
N GLU A 191 -4.21 -2.37 -4.13
CA GLU A 191 -4.30 -3.83 -3.92
C GLU A 191 -5.76 -4.28 -3.88
N ASN A 192 -6.60 -3.54 -3.15
CA ASN A 192 -8.04 -3.78 -3.14
C ASN A 192 -8.65 -3.75 -4.55
N SER A 193 -8.32 -2.73 -5.35
CA SER A 193 -8.83 -2.61 -6.73
C SER A 193 -8.42 -3.80 -7.60
N LEU A 194 -7.19 -4.30 -7.42
CA LEU A 194 -6.72 -5.51 -8.11
C LEU A 194 -7.50 -6.76 -7.67
N GLN A 195 -7.78 -6.91 -6.38
CA GLN A 195 -8.60 -8.01 -5.86
C GLN A 195 -10.04 -7.96 -6.38
N LEU A 196 -10.69 -6.79 -6.35
CA LEU A 196 -12.03 -6.60 -6.90
C LEU A 196 -12.07 -6.94 -8.40
N LEU A 197 -11.07 -6.49 -9.16
CA LEU A 197 -10.96 -6.79 -10.59
C LEU A 197 -10.73 -8.30 -10.85
N ARG A 198 -9.91 -8.96 -10.02
CA ARG A 198 -9.68 -10.40 -10.09
C ARG A 198 -10.99 -11.15 -9.92
N VAL A 199 -11.73 -10.86 -8.86
CA VAL A 199 -13.03 -11.53 -8.60
C VAL A 199 -14.03 -11.20 -9.71
N GLN A 200 -14.12 -9.95 -10.17
CA GLN A 200 -15.00 -9.57 -11.29
C GLN A 200 -14.72 -10.41 -12.56
N LYS A 201 -13.44 -10.71 -12.86
CA LYS A 201 -13.05 -11.55 -14.00
C LYS A 201 -13.36 -13.03 -13.81
N LEU A 202 -13.34 -13.52 -12.57
CA LEU A 202 -13.70 -14.91 -12.22
C LEU A 202 -15.20 -15.17 -12.37
N LEU A 203 -16.04 -14.16 -12.14
CA LEU A 203 -17.49 -14.30 -12.26
C LEU A 203 -17.92 -14.44 -13.73
N LYS A 204 -18.87 -15.34 -13.99
CA LYS A 204 -19.49 -15.52 -15.32
C LYS A 204 -20.53 -14.42 -15.54
N GLY A 205 -20.37 -13.70 -16.65
CA GLY A 205 -21.26 -12.61 -17.05
C GLY A 205 -20.97 -11.30 -16.31
N HIS A 206 -21.75 -10.26 -16.60
CA HIS A 206 -21.60 -8.91 -16.04
C HIS A 206 -22.76 -8.50 -15.13
N LYS A 207 -23.66 -9.42 -14.77
CA LYS A 207 -24.84 -9.12 -13.94
C LYS A 207 -24.47 -8.74 -12.51
N THR A 208 -23.40 -9.33 -11.97
CA THR A 208 -22.91 -9.05 -10.62
C THR A 208 -21.79 -8.02 -10.68
N GLN A 209 -22.05 -6.82 -10.15
CA GLN A 209 -21.07 -5.74 -10.07
C GLN A 209 -20.27 -5.88 -8.78
N VAL A 210 -19.01 -6.33 -8.90
CA VAL A 210 -18.04 -6.37 -7.80
C VAL A 210 -17.33 -5.02 -7.67
N LEU A 211 -17.01 -4.38 -8.79
CA LEU A 211 -16.39 -3.05 -8.81
C LEU A 211 -17.40 -1.98 -8.39
N SER A 212 -17.32 -1.54 -7.14
CA SER A 212 -18.18 -0.48 -6.58
C SER A 212 -17.34 0.49 -5.75
N PRO A 213 -17.61 1.81 -5.79
CA PRO A 213 -17.00 2.77 -4.89
C PRO A 213 -17.18 2.36 -3.42
N GLY A 214 -16.14 2.54 -2.60
CA GLY A 214 -16.17 2.22 -1.17
C GLY A 214 -16.11 0.73 -0.82
N ARG A 215 -16.26 -0.17 -1.79
CA ARG A 215 -16.17 -1.62 -1.54
C ARG A 215 -14.73 -2.08 -1.36
N TRP A 216 -14.46 -2.93 -0.38
CA TRP A 216 -13.19 -3.65 -0.29
C TRP A 216 -13.34 -5.16 -0.15
N TYR A 217 -12.39 -5.90 -0.72
CA TYR A 217 -12.25 -7.34 -0.60
C TYR A 217 -11.78 -7.70 0.81
N ILE A 218 -12.40 -8.73 1.40
CA ILE A 218 -12.03 -9.24 2.74
C ILE A 218 -11.46 -10.65 2.63
N ARG A 219 -12.21 -11.59 2.03
CA ARG A 219 -11.79 -12.99 1.94
C ARG A 219 -12.58 -13.77 0.91
N GLU A 220 -12.09 -14.96 0.58
CA GLU A 220 -12.77 -15.94 -0.25
C GLU A 220 -12.51 -17.35 0.25
N GLY A 221 -13.37 -18.30 -0.12
CA GLY A 221 -13.17 -19.69 0.27
C GLY A 221 -14.37 -20.58 0.02
N TRP A 222 -14.14 -21.89 0.11
CA TRP A 222 -15.15 -22.90 -0.11
C TRP A 222 -15.85 -23.23 1.21
N LEU A 223 -17.18 -23.15 1.22
CA LEU A 223 -18.01 -23.58 2.35
C LEU A 223 -19.10 -24.54 1.87
N LEU A 224 -19.57 -25.36 2.80
CA LEU A 224 -20.72 -26.23 2.58
C LEU A 224 -21.98 -25.48 2.99
N VAL A 225 -22.96 -25.40 2.10
CA VAL A 225 -24.27 -24.86 2.40
C VAL A 225 -25.15 -25.98 2.91
N VAL A 226 -25.72 -25.80 4.10
CA VAL A 226 -26.69 -26.73 4.70
C VAL A 226 -28.09 -26.38 4.19
N PRO A 227 -28.76 -27.26 3.44
CA PRO A 227 -30.10 -27.01 2.91
C PRO A 227 -31.19 -27.22 3.98
N SER A 228 -32.39 -26.69 3.71
CA SER A 228 -33.47 -26.65 4.70
C SER A 228 -34.09 -28.01 5.03
N LYS A 229 -34.17 -28.97 4.08
CA LYS A 229 -34.68 -30.35 4.29
C LYS A 229 -34.15 -31.31 3.23
N GLY A 230 -33.64 -32.48 3.63
CA GLY A 230 -33.49 -33.69 2.80
C GLY A 230 -32.52 -33.66 1.61
N GLU A 231 -31.94 -32.50 1.28
CA GLU A 231 -30.97 -32.37 0.18
C GLU A 231 -29.53 -32.53 0.68
N GLU A 232 -28.64 -32.91 -0.23
CA GLU A 232 -27.21 -33.01 0.03
C GLU A 232 -26.56 -31.64 0.30
N LEU A 233 -25.48 -31.66 1.09
CA LEU A 233 -24.64 -30.50 1.35
C LEU A 233 -24.04 -29.97 0.03
N LYS A 234 -24.24 -28.67 -0.23
CA LYS A 234 -23.77 -28.05 -1.48
C LYS A 234 -22.49 -27.28 -1.23
N ARG A 235 -21.38 -27.75 -1.79
CA ARG A 235 -20.11 -27.00 -1.80
C ARG A 235 -20.23 -25.77 -2.71
N ARG A 236 -19.90 -24.60 -2.18
CA ARG A 236 -20.00 -23.31 -2.88
C ARG A 236 -18.77 -22.45 -2.57
N MET A 237 -18.35 -21.66 -3.55
CA MET A 237 -17.28 -20.68 -3.37
C MET A 237 -17.91 -19.35 -2.98
N PHE A 238 -17.40 -18.77 -1.91
CA PHE A 238 -17.88 -17.52 -1.36
C PHE A 238 -16.84 -16.42 -1.47
N PHE A 239 -17.30 -15.20 -1.71
CA PHE A 239 -16.49 -13.99 -1.67
C PHE A 239 -17.13 -13.01 -0.69
N LEU A 240 -16.36 -12.57 0.30
CA LEU A 240 -16.77 -11.57 1.27
C LEU A 240 -16.11 -10.24 0.97
N PHE A 241 -16.94 -9.22 0.90
CA PHE A 241 -16.56 -7.82 0.76
C PHE A 241 -17.07 -7.02 1.97
N SER A 242 -16.70 -5.76 2.04
CA SER A 242 -17.10 -4.82 3.08
C SER A 242 -18.62 -4.66 3.26
N ASP A 243 -19.40 -4.83 2.20
CA ASP A 243 -20.83 -4.52 2.14
C ASP A 243 -21.70 -5.68 1.64
N ILE A 244 -21.11 -6.65 0.95
CA ILE A 244 -21.81 -7.78 0.35
C ILE A 244 -21.07 -9.11 0.54
N PHE A 245 -21.83 -10.19 0.54
CA PHE A 245 -21.35 -11.56 0.55
C PHE A 245 -21.91 -12.31 -0.66
N ILE A 246 -21.03 -12.84 -1.51
CA ILE A 246 -21.43 -13.46 -2.78
C ILE A 246 -21.28 -14.98 -2.70
N ALA A 247 -22.33 -15.71 -3.04
CA ALA A 247 -22.31 -17.16 -3.22
C ALA A 247 -22.20 -17.52 -4.70
N THR A 248 -21.27 -18.43 -5.03
CA THR A 248 -21.03 -18.84 -6.41
C THR A 248 -20.92 -20.36 -6.56
N LYS A 249 -21.13 -20.84 -7.79
CA LYS A 249 -20.90 -22.24 -8.18
C LYS A 249 -19.93 -22.30 -9.37
N PRO A 250 -19.08 -23.33 -9.46
CA PRO A 250 -18.36 -23.65 -10.69
C PRO A 250 -19.30 -23.69 -11.89
N CYS A 251 -18.87 -23.13 -13.01
CA CYS A 251 -19.52 -23.43 -14.28
C CYS A 251 -19.26 -24.88 -14.68
N HIS A 252 -20.18 -25.47 -15.45
CA HIS A 252 -20.00 -26.83 -15.93
C HIS A 252 -18.71 -26.94 -16.78
N PRO A 253 -17.86 -27.98 -16.58
CA PRO A 253 -16.57 -28.10 -17.27
C PRO A 253 -16.67 -28.11 -18.80
N LEU A 254 -17.80 -28.62 -19.33
CA LEU A 254 -18.08 -28.70 -20.77
C LEU A 254 -18.38 -27.33 -21.42
N HIS A 255 -18.50 -26.24 -20.66
CA HIS A 255 -18.59 -24.92 -21.26
C HIS A 255 -17.21 -24.44 -21.70
N LEU A 256 -16.91 -24.62 -22.99
CA LEU A 256 -15.63 -24.29 -23.65
C LEU A 256 -15.04 -22.93 -23.29
N LEU A 257 -15.87 -21.88 -23.13
CA LEU A 257 -15.43 -20.51 -22.83
C LEU A 257 -15.54 -20.10 -21.36
N SER A 258 -16.12 -20.94 -20.50
CA SER A 258 -16.40 -20.58 -19.10
C SER A 258 -16.07 -21.67 -18.09
N SER A 259 -15.34 -22.72 -18.47
CA SER A 259 -14.98 -23.84 -17.59
C SER A 259 -14.32 -23.38 -16.28
N ASN A 260 -13.46 -22.36 -16.34
CA ASN A 260 -12.76 -21.80 -15.17
C ASN A 260 -13.51 -20.64 -14.49
N LYS A 261 -14.77 -20.36 -14.86
CA LYS A 261 -15.55 -19.24 -14.30
C LYS A 261 -16.52 -19.72 -13.22
N LEU A 262 -16.91 -18.78 -12.36
CA LEU A 262 -17.87 -18.99 -11.29
C LEU A 262 -19.20 -18.31 -11.64
N ALA A 263 -20.29 -19.08 -11.69
CA ALA A 263 -21.63 -18.52 -11.85
C ALA A 263 -22.10 -17.98 -10.49
N CYS A 264 -22.40 -16.67 -10.43
CA CYS A 264 -23.03 -16.07 -9.26
C CYS A 264 -24.41 -16.73 -9.03
N GLN A 265 -24.69 -17.11 -7.79
CA GLN A 265 -25.96 -17.70 -7.37
C GLN A 265 -26.77 -16.74 -6.52
N ALA A 266 -26.11 -16.01 -5.61
CA ALA A 266 -26.76 -15.02 -4.77
C ALA A 266 -25.74 -13.96 -4.34
N VAL A 267 -26.25 -12.74 -4.12
CA VAL A 267 -25.52 -11.64 -3.48
C VAL A 267 -26.32 -11.27 -2.24
N TYR A 268 -25.65 -11.26 -1.09
CA TYR A 268 -26.25 -11.00 0.20
C TYR A 268 -25.73 -9.66 0.75
N PRO A 269 -26.57 -8.62 0.88
CA PRO A 269 -26.17 -7.38 1.55
C PRO A 269 -25.90 -7.61 3.03
N LEU A 270 -24.78 -7.09 3.55
CA LEU A 270 -24.34 -7.33 4.93
C LEU A 270 -24.98 -6.40 5.96
N HIS A 271 -25.50 -5.24 5.54
CA HIS A 271 -26.11 -4.23 6.42
C HIS A 271 -27.40 -4.70 7.14
N GLN A 272 -27.93 -5.87 6.77
CA GLN A 272 -29.09 -6.51 7.39
C GLN A 272 -28.79 -7.96 7.81
N CYS A 273 -27.52 -8.33 7.89
CA CYS A 273 -27.10 -9.68 8.24
C CYS A 273 -26.86 -9.77 9.75
N ILE A 274 -27.36 -10.82 10.38
CA ILE A 274 -26.93 -11.23 11.72
C ILE A 274 -26.12 -12.51 11.55
N VAL A 275 -24.96 -12.58 12.20
CA VAL A 275 -24.03 -13.70 12.09
C VAL A 275 -23.93 -14.38 13.45
N ASP A 276 -24.46 -15.59 13.53
CA ASP A 276 -24.41 -16.41 14.72
C ASP A 276 -23.54 -17.64 14.49
N LYS A 277 -22.76 -17.99 15.49
CA LYS A 277 -22.04 -19.26 15.50
C LYS A 277 -22.91 -20.30 16.18
N VAL A 278 -23.42 -21.27 15.43
CA VAL A 278 -24.37 -22.27 15.95
C VAL A 278 -23.63 -23.35 16.72
N PHE A 279 -22.52 -23.86 16.19
CA PHE A 279 -21.61 -24.75 16.91
C PHE A 279 -20.16 -24.62 16.40
N GLY A 280 -19.23 -25.24 17.12
CA GLY A 280 -17.78 -25.10 16.86
C GLY A 280 -17.09 -24.10 17.79
N HIS A 281 -17.66 -23.83 18.97
CA HIS A 281 -17.09 -22.92 19.97
C HIS A 281 -15.84 -23.48 20.67
N THR A 282 -15.65 -24.80 20.63
CA THR A 282 -14.53 -25.54 21.24
C THR A 282 -13.68 -26.24 20.16
N GLN A 283 -12.62 -26.99 20.54
CA GLN A 283 -11.74 -27.73 19.60
C GLN A 283 -12.45 -28.94 18.93
N SER A 284 -13.56 -28.69 18.23
CA SER A 284 -14.29 -29.70 17.45
C SER A 284 -13.73 -29.83 16.02
N GLN A 285 -14.15 -30.87 15.30
CA GLN A 285 -13.89 -31.01 13.87
C GLN A 285 -14.86 -30.12 13.08
N GLY A 286 -14.55 -28.83 12.99
CA GLY A 286 -15.29 -27.86 12.18
C GLY A 286 -16.38 -27.11 12.94
N GLY A 287 -17.23 -26.41 12.20
CA GLY A 287 -18.29 -25.59 12.78
C GLY A 287 -19.36 -25.16 11.79
N LEU A 288 -20.41 -24.53 12.34
CA LEU A 288 -21.57 -24.06 11.61
C LEU A 288 -21.88 -22.60 11.96
N LEU A 289 -22.01 -21.78 10.93
CA LEU A 289 -22.44 -20.39 11.01
C LEU A 289 -23.85 -20.26 10.46
N SER A 290 -24.67 -19.46 11.13
CA SER A 290 -25.98 -19.02 10.66
C SER A 290 -25.91 -17.56 10.28
N LEU A 291 -26.18 -17.25 9.01
CA LEU A 291 -26.32 -15.89 8.52
C LEU A 291 -27.81 -15.62 8.29
N SER A 292 -28.39 -14.80 9.14
CA SER A 292 -29.80 -14.43 9.08
C SER A 292 -29.97 -13.10 8.36
N PHE A 293 -30.72 -13.11 7.26
CA PHE A 293 -31.16 -11.94 6.49
C PHE A 293 -32.68 -11.80 6.62
N PRO A 294 -33.29 -10.64 6.31
CA PRO A 294 -34.71 -10.38 6.60
C PRO A 294 -35.71 -11.42 6.07
N HIS A 295 -35.38 -12.08 4.96
CA HIS A 295 -36.26 -13.09 4.33
C HIS A 295 -35.56 -14.41 4.06
N LYS A 296 -34.37 -14.64 4.64
CA LYS A 296 -33.60 -15.85 4.36
C LYS A 296 -32.56 -16.11 5.43
N THR A 297 -32.43 -17.36 5.84
CA THR A 297 -31.30 -17.83 6.66
C THR A 297 -30.40 -18.71 5.81
N LEU A 298 -29.09 -18.48 5.91
CA LEU A 298 -28.06 -19.24 5.22
C LEU A 298 -27.18 -19.94 6.27
N LEU A 299 -27.20 -21.26 6.26
CA LEU A 299 -26.39 -22.10 7.13
C LEU A 299 -25.13 -22.54 6.40
N LEU A 300 -23.97 -22.19 6.94
CA LEU A 300 -22.65 -22.41 6.33
C LEU A 300 -21.75 -23.25 7.24
N MET A 301 -21.21 -24.33 6.70
CA MET A 301 -20.38 -25.27 7.43
C MET A 301 -18.98 -25.37 6.81
N SER A 302 -17.97 -25.52 7.67
CA SER A 302 -16.62 -25.96 7.29
C SER A 302 -16.20 -27.09 8.23
N SER A 303 -15.50 -28.09 7.71
CA SER A 303 -14.89 -29.17 8.50
C SER A 303 -13.59 -28.75 9.17
N ASP A 304 -13.04 -27.58 8.79
CA ASP A 304 -11.85 -27.00 9.39
C ASP A 304 -12.26 -25.95 10.44
N GLN A 305 -11.84 -26.19 11.68
CA GLN A 305 -12.15 -25.35 12.83
C GLN A 305 -11.50 -23.97 12.78
N GLN A 306 -10.30 -23.86 12.20
CA GLN A 306 -9.63 -22.58 12.04
C GLN A 306 -10.28 -21.78 10.92
N ASP A 307 -10.60 -22.43 9.79
CA ASP A 307 -11.28 -21.78 8.67
C ASP A 307 -12.64 -21.20 9.08
N ILE A 308 -13.47 -21.96 9.81
CA ILE A 308 -14.79 -21.49 10.26
C ILE A 308 -14.68 -20.34 11.27
N ASN A 309 -13.65 -20.35 12.14
CA ASN A 309 -13.38 -19.29 13.10
C ASN A 309 -12.97 -18.00 12.40
N ASP A 310 -12.11 -18.12 11.39
CA ASP A 310 -11.70 -16.98 10.60
C ASP A 310 -12.90 -16.42 9.82
N TRP A 311 -13.75 -17.29 9.24
CA TRP A 311 -14.99 -16.89 8.56
C TRP A 311 -15.89 -16.10 9.49
N TYR A 312 -16.12 -16.60 10.70
CA TYR A 312 -16.93 -15.92 11.72
C TYR A 312 -16.37 -14.53 12.03
N ARG A 313 -15.08 -14.42 12.39
CA ARG A 313 -14.43 -13.13 12.69
C ARG A 313 -14.56 -12.14 11.53
N SER A 314 -14.36 -12.61 10.31
CA SER A 314 -14.41 -11.76 9.11
C SER A 314 -15.82 -11.29 8.80
N LEU A 315 -16.81 -12.18 8.91
CA LEU A 315 -18.23 -11.86 8.71
C LEU A 315 -18.72 -10.89 9.78
N THR A 316 -18.45 -11.16 11.07
CA THR A 316 -18.83 -10.27 12.17
C THR A 316 -18.19 -8.89 12.06
N ALA A 317 -16.94 -8.79 11.60
CA ALA A 317 -16.28 -7.50 11.38
C ALA A 317 -16.81 -6.73 10.15
N ALA A 318 -17.39 -7.44 9.17
CA ALA A 318 -17.93 -6.86 7.94
C ALA A 318 -19.39 -6.43 8.09
N VAL A 319 -20.17 -7.13 8.92
CA VAL A 319 -21.51 -6.70 9.33
C VAL A 319 -21.36 -5.45 10.19
N ARG A 320 -21.97 -4.36 9.75
CA ARG A 320 -21.97 -3.05 10.41
C ARG A 320 -23.37 -2.50 10.51
#